data_AF-B4VIN8-F1
#
_entry.id   AF-B4VIN8-F1
#
_cell.length_a   1.000
_cell.length_b   1.000
_cell.length_c   1.000
_cell.angle_alpha   90.00
_cell.angle_beta   90.00
_cell.angle_gamma   90.00
#
_symmetry.space_group_name_H-M   'P 1'
#
loop_
_entity.id
_entity.type
_entity.pdbx_description
1 polymer ?
#
loop_
_entity_poly.entity_id
_entity_poly.type
_entity_poly.pdbx_seq_one_letter_code
_entity_poly.pdbx_strand_id
1 'polypeptide(L)'
;MGDKYEQHADAVADAVIAGKSAEPLLGEYTGVAVPLQEEYPNFVQGEDSHSKLKLPMFPHTKTIQYQPMKGKVGNIQAQADRPATSFQIGQTLGVNTRGYRGWSGGTSGWVTALDESGQRISLPDYLKVKYEGFRQGRDYFESLEGHETELYGKKLSLAPGYLDDTMTWGGSADLTYNDQTKQLTYGSKRARAIINVRPGVDKIHCGVTYALRLPDFPHPGGNQYGDYATVWFRVYEGPQGDEYLHRGRGSAGCITVTDNVWPDIYRYLINKRRGVHFVGTIARINCRGN
;
A
#
# COMPACT_ATOMS: atom_id res chain seq x y z
N MET A 1 9.26 -38.96 -10.70
CA MET A 1 7.85 -38.62 -10.47
C MET A 1 7.85 -37.53 -9.44
N GLY A 2 7.33 -36.35 -9.79
CA GLY A 2 7.26 -35.21 -8.90
C GLY A 2 6.29 -35.44 -7.75
N ASP A 3 6.43 -34.65 -6.69
CA ASP A 3 5.51 -34.75 -5.55
C ASP A 3 4.10 -34.20 -5.91
N LYS A 4 3.15 -34.34 -5.00
CA LYS A 4 1.76 -33.90 -5.23
C LYS A 4 1.63 -32.39 -5.47
N TYR A 5 2.59 -31.58 -5.02
CA TYR A 5 2.58 -30.13 -5.24
C TYR A 5 3.09 -29.81 -6.65
N GLU A 6 4.13 -30.50 -7.10
CA GLU A 6 4.64 -30.39 -8.47
C GLU A 6 3.59 -30.80 -9.51
N GLN A 7 2.91 -31.93 -9.28
CA GLN A 7 1.81 -32.38 -10.16
C GLN A 7 0.64 -31.38 -10.22
N HIS A 8 0.36 -30.70 -9.10
CA HIS A 8 -0.68 -29.68 -9.05
C HIS A 8 -0.29 -28.40 -9.79
N ALA A 9 0.97 -27.97 -9.63
CA ALA A 9 1.51 -26.81 -10.34
C ALA A 9 1.53 -27.04 -11.86
N ASP A 10 1.90 -28.23 -12.30
CA ASP A 10 1.88 -28.62 -13.72
C ASP A 10 0.45 -28.59 -14.28
N ALA A 11 -0.54 -29.10 -13.54
CA ALA A 11 -1.94 -29.06 -13.96
C ALA A 11 -2.50 -27.62 -14.08
N VAL A 12 -2.11 -26.72 -13.17
CA VAL A 12 -2.47 -25.30 -13.24
C VAL A 12 -1.83 -24.64 -14.46
N ALA A 13 -0.55 -24.93 -14.72
CA ALA A 13 0.17 -24.38 -15.87
C ALA A 13 -0.45 -24.85 -17.20
N ASP A 14 -0.79 -26.13 -17.31
CA ASP A 14 -1.43 -26.71 -18.49
C ASP A 14 -2.81 -26.09 -18.77
N ALA A 15 -3.60 -25.82 -17.73
CA ALA A 15 -4.89 -25.15 -17.87
C ALA A 15 -4.74 -23.73 -18.44
N VAL A 16 -3.77 -22.96 -17.94
CA VAL A 16 -3.48 -21.60 -18.41
C VAL A 16 -2.99 -21.60 -19.85
N ILE A 17 -2.06 -22.51 -20.21
CA ILE A 17 -1.54 -22.64 -21.58
C ILE A 17 -2.67 -23.01 -22.56
N ALA A 18 -3.63 -23.82 -22.12
CA ALA A 18 -4.81 -24.19 -22.91
C ALA A 18 -5.90 -23.10 -22.96
N GLY A 19 -5.69 -21.94 -22.35
CA GLY A 19 -6.67 -20.85 -22.29
C GLY A 19 -7.91 -21.16 -21.44
N LYS A 20 -7.79 -22.10 -20.50
CA LYS A 20 -8.86 -22.51 -19.57
C LYS A 20 -8.66 -21.83 -18.21
N SER A 21 -9.75 -21.66 -17.46
CA SER A 21 -9.64 -21.20 -16.07
C SER A 21 -8.95 -22.26 -15.20
N ALA A 22 -7.97 -21.83 -14.41
CA ALA A 22 -7.32 -22.66 -13.40
C ALA A 22 -7.97 -22.54 -12.01
N GLU A 23 -9.02 -21.72 -11.86
CA GLU A 23 -9.70 -21.49 -10.57
C GLU A 23 -10.23 -22.77 -9.90
N PRO A 24 -10.79 -23.76 -10.63
CA PRO A 24 -11.24 -25.00 -10.00
C PRO A 24 -10.08 -25.78 -9.37
N LEU A 25 -8.90 -25.76 -10.01
CA LEU A 25 -7.70 -26.43 -9.51
C LEU A 25 -7.21 -25.72 -8.24
N LEU A 26 -7.19 -24.38 -8.22
CA LEU A 26 -6.80 -23.61 -7.03
C LEU A 26 -7.75 -23.84 -5.83
N GLY A 27 -9.03 -24.13 -6.08
CA GLY A 27 -10.01 -24.47 -5.04
C GLY A 27 -9.70 -25.78 -4.31
N GLU A 28 -9.22 -26.80 -5.02
CA GLU A 28 -8.88 -28.11 -4.44
C GLU A 28 -7.73 -28.02 -3.41
N TYR A 29 -6.83 -27.05 -3.57
CA TYR A 29 -5.67 -26.91 -2.69
C TYR A 29 -5.91 -26.01 -1.48
N THR A 30 -6.89 -25.10 -1.56
CA THR A 30 -7.20 -24.15 -0.49
C THR A 30 -8.25 -24.67 0.49
N GLY A 31 -8.92 -25.78 0.18
CA GLY A 31 -9.99 -26.35 1.00
C GLY A 31 -11.22 -25.46 1.10
N VAL A 32 -11.29 -24.40 0.29
CA VAL A 32 -12.44 -23.49 0.22
C VAL A 32 -13.31 -23.98 -0.93
N ALA A 33 -14.47 -24.57 -0.59
CA ALA A 33 -15.46 -24.94 -1.58
C ALA A 33 -15.96 -23.68 -2.30
N VAL A 34 -15.59 -23.51 -3.57
CA VAL A 34 -16.12 -22.44 -4.42
C VAL A 34 -17.54 -22.84 -4.81
N PRO A 35 -18.56 -22.00 -4.56
CA PRO A 35 -19.92 -22.29 -5.02
C PRO A 35 -19.93 -22.35 -6.55
N LEU A 36 -20.50 -23.43 -7.09
CA LEU A 36 -20.66 -23.64 -8.53
C LEU A 36 -21.39 -22.44 -9.15
N GLN A 37 -20.72 -21.75 -10.07
CA GLN A 37 -21.30 -20.67 -10.86
C GLN A 37 -22.16 -21.29 -11.96
N GLU A 38 -23.40 -20.81 -12.10
CA GLU A 38 -24.31 -21.20 -13.19
C GLU A 38 -23.67 -20.92 -14.55
N GLU A 39 -23.72 -21.90 -15.45
CA GLU A 39 -23.22 -21.81 -16.82
C GLU A 39 -23.87 -20.65 -17.57
N TYR A 40 -23.07 -19.67 -18.00
CA TYR A 40 -23.53 -18.69 -18.98
C TYR A 40 -23.50 -19.31 -20.38
N PRO A 41 -24.58 -19.21 -21.18
CA PRO A 41 -24.58 -19.73 -22.53
C PRO A 41 -23.65 -18.94 -23.45
N ASN A 42 -22.96 -19.69 -24.31
CA ASN A 42 -22.06 -19.20 -25.35
C ASN A 42 -22.66 -18.07 -26.19
N PHE A 43 -21.91 -16.98 -26.35
CA PHE A 43 -22.24 -15.88 -27.24
C PHE A 43 -22.00 -16.31 -28.70
N VAL A 44 -23.08 -16.50 -29.46
CA VAL A 44 -23.04 -16.68 -30.92
C VAL A 44 -23.31 -15.33 -31.57
N GLN A 45 -22.40 -14.89 -32.44
CA GLN A 45 -22.63 -13.76 -33.34
C GLN A 45 -23.70 -14.14 -34.38
N GLY A 46 -24.77 -13.35 -34.47
CA GLY A 46 -25.81 -13.49 -35.48
C GLY A 46 -26.70 -12.25 -35.55
N GLU A 47 -26.95 -11.81 -36.78
CA GLU A 47 -27.57 -10.55 -37.17
C GLU A 47 -29.09 -10.46 -36.90
N ASP A 48 -29.55 -9.20 -36.86
CA ASP A 48 -30.85 -8.64 -37.23
C ASP A 48 -32.17 -8.94 -36.48
N SER A 49 -32.89 -7.81 -36.34
CA SER A 49 -34.34 -7.60 -36.30
C SER A 49 -35.08 -7.48 -34.94
N HIS A 50 -35.60 -6.26 -34.75
CA HIS A 50 -36.76 -5.82 -33.97
C HIS A 50 -37.47 -6.86 -33.06
N SER A 51 -37.35 -6.67 -31.75
CA SER A 51 -38.43 -6.99 -30.82
C SER A 51 -38.38 -6.16 -29.53
N LYS A 52 -39.57 -5.74 -29.08
CA LYS A 52 -39.83 -4.95 -27.86
C LYS A 52 -39.47 -5.78 -26.62
N LEU A 53 -38.43 -5.39 -25.89
CA LEU A 53 -38.11 -5.96 -24.58
C LEU A 53 -38.78 -5.15 -23.45
N LYS A 54 -39.77 -5.77 -22.81
CA LYS A 54 -40.27 -5.36 -21.49
C LYS A 54 -39.22 -5.72 -20.45
N LEU A 55 -38.79 -4.72 -19.67
CA LEU A 55 -37.93 -4.92 -18.50
C LEU A 55 -38.69 -5.71 -17.41
N PRO A 56 -38.10 -6.75 -16.79
CA PRO A 56 -38.67 -7.38 -15.62
C PRO A 56 -38.48 -6.47 -14.39
N MET A 57 -39.56 -6.30 -13.62
CA MET A 57 -39.52 -5.70 -12.28
C MET A 57 -38.79 -6.64 -11.32
N PHE A 58 -37.74 -6.14 -10.67
CA PHE A 58 -37.09 -6.81 -9.56
C PHE A 58 -37.97 -6.79 -8.31
N PRO A 59 -38.10 -7.90 -7.56
CA PRO A 59 -38.83 -7.91 -6.30
C PRO A 59 -38.02 -7.25 -5.17
N HIS A 60 -38.76 -6.68 -4.23
CA HIS A 60 -38.31 -5.95 -3.04
C HIS A 60 -37.21 -6.67 -2.23
N THR A 61 -36.17 -5.91 -1.90
CA THR A 61 -35.13 -6.25 -0.92
C THR A 61 -35.73 -6.62 0.44
N LYS A 62 -35.48 -7.85 0.89
CA LYS A 62 -35.68 -8.28 2.29
C LYS A 62 -34.62 -7.63 3.19
N THR A 63 -35.06 -6.92 4.21
CA THR A 63 -34.21 -6.48 5.33
C THR A 63 -33.74 -7.71 6.11
N ILE A 64 -32.45 -8.02 6.05
CA ILE A 64 -31.83 -9.02 6.94
C ILE A 64 -31.54 -8.34 8.27
N GLN A 65 -32.28 -8.72 9.31
CA GLN A 65 -31.99 -8.37 10.70
C GLN A 65 -30.80 -9.23 11.16
N TYR A 66 -29.67 -8.59 11.44
CA TYR A 66 -28.47 -9.26 11.97
C TYR A 66 -28.65 -9.55 13.46
N GLN A 67 -28.60 -10.82 13.86
CA GLN A 67 -28.44 -11.21 15.26
C GLN A 67 -26.93 -11.40 15.56
N PRO A 68 -26.35 -10.66 16.51
CA PRO A 68 -24.94 -10.81 16.83
C PRO A 68 -24.68 -12.15 17.53
N MET A 69 -23.71 -12.91 17.02
CA MET A 69 -23.20 -14.11 17.68
C MET A 69 -22.45 -13.74 18.97
N LYS A 70 -22.84 -14.38 20.08
CA LYS A 70 -22.17 -14.27 21.38
C LYS A 70 -20.88 -15.10 21.42
N GLY A 71 -19.81 -14.58 20.81
CA GLY A 71 -18.44 -15.01 21.11
C GLY A 71 -17.88 -14.19 22.27
N LYS A 72 -17.05 -14.77 23.14
CA LYS A 72 -16.31 -14.04 24.19
C LYS A 72 -15.34 -13.04 23.54
N VAL A 73 -15.79 -11.79 23.44
CA VAL A 73 -15.01 -10.65 22.96
C VAL A 73 -14.15 -10.13 24.12
N GLY A 74 -12.83 -10.20 24.01
CA GLY A 74 -11.95 -9.41 24.86
C GLY A 74 -12.18 -7.93 24.61
N ASN A 75 -12.56 -7.17 25.64
CA ASN A 75 -12.73 -5.70 25.70
C ASN A 75 -12.62 -4.91 24.37
N ILE A 76 -13.63 -5.02 23.49
CA ILE A 76 -13.85 -4.09 22.34
C ILE A 76 -14.66 -2.85 22.80
N GLN A 77 -15.06 -2.80 24.06
CA GLN A 77 -15.97 -1.77 24.59
C GLN A 77 -15.39 -0.34 24.63
N ALA A 78 -14.08 -0.16 24.42
CA ALA A 78 -13.45 1.16 24.36
C ALA A 78 -13.60 1.89 23.00
N GLN A 79 -14.28 1.29 22.01
CA GLN A 79 -14.41 1.86 20.66
C GLN A 79 -15.75 2.57 20.41
N ALA A 80 -16.75 2.37 21.27
CA ALA A 80 -18.13 2.83 21.05
C ALA A 80 -18.39 4.31 21.40
N ASP A 81 -17.51 4.97 22.17
CA ASP A 81 -17.74 6.34 22.66
C ASP A 81 -16.98 7.43 21.88
N ARG A 82 -16.49 7.12 20.67
CA ARG A 82 -15.79 8.14 19.89
C ARG A 82 -16.79 9.08 19.22
N PRO A 83 -16.72 10.39 19.49
CA PRO A 83 -17.58 11.34 18.79
C PRO A 83 -17.36 11.22 17.29
N ALA A 84 -18.44 11.33 16.52
CA ALA A 84 -18.35 11.45 15.07
C ALA A 84 -17.36 12.58 14.73
N THR A 85 -16.57 12.36 13.68
CA THR A 85 -15.65 13.40 13.20
C THR A 85 -16.43 14.62 12.71
N SER A 86 -15.88 15.82 12.94
CA SER A 86 -16.52 17.10 12.62
C SER A 86 -16.01 17.72 11.31
N PHE A 87 -15.35 16.94 10.47
CA PHE A 87 -14.78 17.42 9.20
C PHE A 87 -15.88 17.74 8.19
N GLN A 88 -15.60 18.69 7.29
CA GLN A 88 -16.51 19.04 6.20
C GLN A 88 -16.35 18.06 5.03
N ILE A 89 -17.44 17.62 4.42
CA ILE A 89 -17.38 16.81 3.19
C ILE A 89 -16.63 17.60 2.11
N GLY A 90 -15.69 16.93 1.45
CA GLY A 90 -14.81 17.53 0.45
C GLY A 90 -13.53 18.16 1.03
N GLN A 91 -13.39 18.27 2.35
CA GLN A 91 -12.18 18.77 2.99
C GLN A 91 -10.99 17.84 2.70
N THR A 92 -9.84 18.44 2.37
CA THR A 92 -8.57 17.71 2.29
C THR A 92 -8.00 17.51 3.68
N LEU A 93 -7.71 16.26 4.03
CA LEU A 93 -7.17 15.83 5.31
C LEU A 93 -5.91 15.00 5.10
N GLY A 94 -5.16 14.77 6.16
CA GLY A 94 -4.06 13.81 6.19
C GLY A 94 -4.39 12.59 7.06
N VAL A 95 -3.87 11.42 6.67
CA VAL A 95 -3.88 10.22 7.53
C VAL A 95 -2.89 10.40 8.67
N ASN A 96 -3.36 10.32 9.91
CA ASN A 96 -2.57 10.45 11.13
C ASN A 96 -2.47 9.11 11.87
N THR A 97 -1.33 8.44 11.72
CA THR A 97 -1.03 7.17 12.39
C THR A 97 -0.63 7.32 13.86
N ARG A 98 -0.37 8.56 14.31
CA ARG A 98 0.08 8.88 15.69
C ARG A 98 -1.07 9.30 16.61
N GLY A 99 -2.19 9.73 16.03
CA GLY A 99 -3.37 10.25 16.76
C GLY A 99 -4.05 9.22 17.67
N TYR A 100 -3.75 7.93 17.49
CA TYR A 100 -4.27 6.88 18.37
C TYR A 100 -3.52 6.85 19.72
N ARG A 101 -3.97 7.71 20.65
CA ARG A 101 -3.45 7.86 22.03
C ARG A 101 -3.48 6.59 22.91
N GLY A 102 -3.93 5.45 22.40
CA GLY A 102 -4.01 4.19 23.15
C GLY A 102 -2.88 3.18 22.86
N TRP A 103 -1.94 3.49 21.95
CA TRP A 103 -0.87 2.56 21.59
C TRP A 103 0.49 3.10 22.09
N SER A 104 1.08 2.42 23.06
CA SER A 104 2.40 2.72 23.64
C SER A 104 3.56 2.01 22.93
N GLY A 105 3.29 1.20 21.90
CA GLY A 105 4.31 0.64 21.02
C GLY A 105 4.75 1.66 19.98
N GLY A 106 6.01 1.61 19.55
CA GLY A 106 6.52 2.46 18.46
C GLY A 106 5.58 2.51 17.25
N THR A 107 5.55 3.65 16.56
CA THR A 107 4.66 3.82 15.40
C THR A 107 5.26 3.13 14.19
N SER A 108 4.49 2.25 13.54
CA SER A 108 4.88 1.58 12.30
C SER A 108 4.91 2.54 11.09
N GLY A 109 4.25 3.71 11.19
CA GLY A 109 4.02 4.61 10.06
C GLY A 109 2.86 4.17 9.17
N TRP A 110 2.08 3.18 9.60
CA TRP A 110 0.98 2.60 8.84
C TRP A 110 -0.31 2.52 9.68
N VAL A 111 -1.45 2.68 9.03
CA VAL A 111 -2.79 2.34 9.57
C VAL A 111 -3.55 1.47 8.58
N THR A 112 -4.39 0.57 9.07
CA THR A 112 -5.22 -0.29 8.22
C THR A 112 -6.58 0.35 7.95
N ALA A 113 -6.83 0.67 6.67
CA ALA A 113 -8.14 1.03 6.14
C ALA A 113 -8.88 -0.18 5.57
N LEU A 114 -10.15 0.04 5.23
CA LEU A 114 -10.96 -0.88 4.43
C LEU A 114 -11.35 -0.21 3.12
N ASP A 115 -11.30 -0.93 2.01
CA ASP A 115 -11.88 -0.47 0.75
C ASP A 115 -13.38 -0.77 0.66
N GLU A 116 -13.99 -0.50 -0.50
CA GLU A 116 -15.41 -0.73 -0.75
C GLU A 116 -15.83 -2.22 -0.68
N SER A 117 -14.90 -3.15 -0.88
CA SER A 117 -15.12 -4.60 -0.74
C SER A 117 -14.94 -5.11 0.70
N GLY A 118 -14.44 -4.25 1.59
CA GLY A 118 -14.02 -4.64 2.94
C GLY A 118 -12.62 -5.25 3.01
N GLN A 119 -11.85 -5.23 1.92
CA GLN A 119 -10.45 -5.65 1.93
C GLN A 119 -9.61 -4.67 2.75
N ARG A 120 -8.67 -5.22 3.53
CA ARG A 120 -7.73 -4.43 4.33
C ARG A 120 -6.63 -3.84 3.45
N ILE A 121 -6.41 -2.54 3.57
CA ILE A 121 -5.36 -1.81 2.87
C ILE A 121 -4.52 -1.03 3.89
N SER A 122 -3.20 -1.09 3.78
CA SER A 122 -2.30 -0.31 4.62
C SER A 122 -2.08 1.09 4.03
N LEU A 123 -2.29 2.12 4.85
CA LEU A 123 -2.10 3.51 4.48
C LEU A 123 -0.91 4.10 5.24
N PRO A 124 0.02 4.79 4.55
CA PRO A 124 1.11 5.48 5.24
C PRO A 124 0.58 6.73 5.97
N ASP A 125 1.30 7.16 7.01
CA ASP A 125 1.13 8.49 7.63
C ASP A 125 1.21 9.60 6.57
N TYR A 126 0.56 10.73 6.82
CA TYR A 126 0.52 11.91 5.95
C TYR A 126 -0.10 11.69 4.57
N LEU A 127 -0.73 10.55 4.26
CA LEU A 127 -1.44 10.38 2.98
C LEU A 127 -2.58 11.42 2.86
N LYS A 128 -2.60 12.19 1.77
CA LYS A 128 -3.67 13.14 1.44
C LYS A 128 -4.94 12.40 1.05
N VAL A 129 -6.03 12.81 1.66
CA VAL A 129 -7.35 12.26 1.38
C VAL A 129 -8.39 13.37 1.27
N LYS A 130 -9.46 13.11 0.54
CA LYS A 130 -10.66 13.94 0.47
C LYS A 130 -11.75 13.29 1.28
N TYR A 131 -12.17 13.94 2.35
CA TYR A 131 -13.20 13.41 3.24
C TYR A 131 -14.56 13.31 2.55
N GLU A 132 -15.23 12.16 2.66
CA GLU A 132 -16.55 11.89 2.07
C GLU A 132 -17.66 11.81 3.11
N GLY A 133 -17.34 11.72 4.40
CA GLY A 133 -18.31 11.70 5.49
C GLY A 133 -18.14 10.53 6.47
N PHE A 134 -18.95 10.54 7.51
CA PHE A 134 -19.00 9.52 8.55
C PHE A 134 -20.24 8.64 8.40
N ARG A 135 -20.07 7.33 8.31
CA ARG A 135 -21.19 6.36 8.26
C ARG A 135 -20.76 5.05 8.90
N GLN A 136 -21.70 4.32 9.51
CA GLN A 136 -21.42 2.99 10.09
C GLN A 136 -20.21 2.96 11.04
N GLY A 137 -19.97 4.06 11.79
CA GLY A 137 -18.85 4.13 12.74
C GLY A 137 -17.47 4.33 12.11
N ARG A 138 -17.38 4.77 10.85
CA ARG A 138 -16.11 4.96 10.11
C ARG A 138 -16.08 6.28 9.36
N ASP A 139 -14.87 6.82 9.22
CA ASP A 139 -14.56 7.93 8.33
C ASP A 139 -14.32 7.40 6.92
N TYR A 140 -15.07 7.86 5.94
CA TYR A 140 -14.88 7.52 4.54
C TYR A 140 -14.24 8.66 3.78
N PHE A 141 -13.41 8.32 2.82
CA PHE A 141 -12.63 9.28 2.06
C PHE A 141 -12.14 8.67 0.73
N GLU A 142 -11.78 9.55 -0.19
CA GLU A 142 -11.05 9.21 -1.41
C GLU A 142 -9.56 9.55 -1.20
N SER A 143 -8.65 8.63 -1.55
CA SER A 143 -7.22 8.94 -1.52
C SER A 143 -6.85 9.84 -2.70
N LEU A 144 -6.19 10.97 -2.42
CA LEU A 144 -5.78 11.95 -3.44
C LEU A 144 -4.36 11.69 -3.97
N GLU A 145 -3.68 10.68 -3.45
CA GLU A 145 -2.28 10.35 -3.77
C GLU A 145 -1.98 8.88 -3.44
N GLY A 146 -0.73 8.47 -3.64
CA GLY A 146 -0.24 7.13 -3.31
C GLY A 146 0.18 6.34 -4.55
N HIS A 147 0.46 5.06 -4.39
CA HIS A 147 0.86 4.18 -5.49
C HIS A 147 -0.28 4.06 -6.54
N GLU A 148 0.04 4.29 -7.82
CA GLU A 148 -0.92 4.46 -8.93
C GLU A 148 -2.02 3.40 -8.99
N THR A 149 -1.66 2.13 -8.83
CA THR A 149 -2.62 1.02 -8.95
C THR A 149 -3.34 0.68 -7.66
N GLU A 150 -2.86 1.19 -6.52
CA GLU A 150 -3.27 0.68 -5.20
C GLU A 150 -3.89 1.71 -4.28
N LEU A 151 -3.62 3.00 -4.44
CA LEU A 151 -4.15 4.01 -3.52
C LEU A 151 -4.81 5.18 -4.24
N TYR A 152 -4.18 5.74 -5.27
CA TYR A 152 -4.69 6.96 -5.92
C TYR A 152 -6.13 6.78 -6.44
N GLY A 153 -7.04 7.67 -6.04
CA GLY A 153 -8.46 7.63 -6.42
C GLY A 153 -9.28 6.53 -5.73
N LYS A 154 -8.69 5.71 -4.85
CA LYS A 154 -9.46 4.69 -4.13
C LYS A 154 -10.34 5.29 -3.04
N LYS A 155 -11.56 4.76 -2.94
CA LYS A 155 -12.48 5.01 -1.83
C LYS A 155 -12.17 4.04 -0.70
N LEU A 156 -11.96 4.61 0.48
CA LEU A 156 -11.43 3.93 1.64
C LEU A 156 -12.20 4.38 2.88
N SER A 157 -12.03 3.62 3.96
CA SER A 157 -12.56 3.99 5.27
C SER A 157 -11.61 3.64 6.41
N LEU A 158 -11.59 4.49 7.43
CA LEU A 158 -10.83 4.32 8.67
C LEU A 158 -11.76 4.33 9.88
N ALA A 159 -11.31 3.75 10.99
CA ALA A 159 -11.95 4.03 12.28
C ALA A 159 -11.78 5.52 12.63
N PRO A 160 -12.67 6.11 13.43
CA PRO A 160 -12.54 7.52 13.80
C PRO A 160 -11.26 7.81 14.58
N GLY A 161 -10.67 8.97 14.28
CA GLY A 161 -9.46 9.50 14.95
C GLY A 161 -8.14 9.26 14.20
N TYR A 162 -8.19 8.79 12.95
CA TYR A 162 -7.01 8.63 12.08
C TYR A 162 -6.92 9.67 10.96
N LEU A 163 -7.82 10.65 10.91
CA LEU A 163 -7.76 11.78 9.98
C LEU A 163 -7.46 13.06 10.75
N ASP A 164 -6.71 13.96 10.14
CA ASP A 164 -6.19 15.18 10.76
C ASP A 164 -6.19 16.33 9.74
N ASP A 165 -6.82 17.45 10.10
CA ASP A 165 -6.93 18.66 9.28
C ASP A 165 -5.78 19.66 9.51
N THR A 166 -4.89 19.37 10.45
CA THR A 166 -3.72 20.21 10.76
C THR A 166 -2.48 19.82 9.94
N MET A 167 -2.54 18.71 9.19
CA MET A 167 -1.43 18.25 8.37
C MET A 167 -1.14 19.20 7.22
N THR A 168 0.15 19.45 7.01
CA THR A 168 0.66 20.26 5.90
C THR A 168 1.68 19.47 5.09
N TRP A 169 1.74 19.76 3.80
CA TRP A 169 2.66 19.10 2.87
C TRP A 169 3.57 20.14 2.23
N GLY A 170 4.88 19.93 2.35
CA GLY A 170 5.88 20.73 1.64
C GLY A 170 6.06 20.28 0.20
N GLY A 171 6.85 21.05 -0.55
CA GLY A 171 7.31 20.67 -1.89
C GLY A 171 8.23 19.45 -1.91
N SER A 172 8.82 19.16 -3.06
CA SER A 172 9.72 18.01 -3.31
C SER A 172 10.86 17.91 -2.30
N ALA A 173 11.25 16.69 -1.94
CA ALA A 173 12.47 16.38 -1.20
C ALA A 173 13.60 15.95 -2.15
N ASP A 174 14.72 16.67 -2.17
CA ASP A 174 15.87 16.24 -2.96
C ASP A 174 16.96 15.64 -2.05
N LEU A 175 17.35 14.40 -2.37
CA LEU A 175 18.32 13.62 -1.61
C LEU A 175 19.54 13.32 -2.48
N THR A 176 20.68 13.16 -1.82
CA THR A 176 21.93 12.79 -2.50
C THR A 176 22.68 11.75 -1.70
N TYR A 177 22.92 10.59 -2.31
CA TYR A 177 23.80 9.57 -1.79
C TYR A 177 25.19 9.69 -2.42
N ASN A 178 26.20 9.96 -1.59
CA ASN A 178 27.59 10.03 -2.01
C ASN A 178 28.27 8.68 -1.76
N ASP A 179 28.65 8.01 -2.84
CA ASP A 179 29.17 6.63 -2.79
C ASP A 179 30.57 6.55 -2.16
N GLN A 180 31.44 7.55 -2.38
CA GLN A 180 32.77 7.58 -1.75
C GLN A 180 32.71 7.74 -0.24
N THR A 181 31.87 8.65 0.25
CA THR A 181 31.77 8.96 1.69
C THR A 181 30.76 8.09 2.44
N LYS A 182 29.93 7.32 1.69
CA LYS A 182 28.82 6.51 2.24
C LYS A 182 27.84 7.36 3.06
N GLN A 183 27.55 8.56 2.58
CA GLN A 183 26.65 9.52 3.24
C GLN A 183 25.43 9.81 2.36
N LEU A 184 24.25 9.77 2.98
CA LEU A 184 22.99 10.30 2.44
C LEU A 184 22.77 11.70 3.00
N THR A 185 22.63 12.68 2.11
CA THR A 185 22.23 14.05 2.46
C THR A 185 20.74 14.24 2.24
N TYR A 186 20.06 14.86 3.21
CA TYR A 186 18.62 15.15 3.18
C TYR A 186 18.36 16.47 3.92
N GLY A 187 17.82 17.47 3.23
CA GLY A 187 17.76 18.84 3.75
C GLY A 187 19.16 19.34 4.11
N SER A 188 19.34 19.85 5.33
CA SER A 188 20.65 20.26 5.88
C SER A 188 21.38 19.15 6.66
N LYS A 189 20.82 17.95 6.73
CA LYS A 189 21.31 16.83 7.55
C LYS A 189 22.02 15.78 6.70
N ARG A 190 22.76 14.89 7.39
CA ARG A 190 23.45 13.73 6.79
C ARG A 190 23.23 12.47 7.63
N ALA A 191 23.32 11.32 7.00
CA ALA A 191 23.28 10.00 7.63
C ALA A 191 24.18 9.02 6.90
N ARG A 192 24.78 8.07 7.60
CA ARG A 192 25.47 6.95 6.94
C ARG A 192 24.49 6.07 6.21
N ALA A 193 24.84 5.73 4.98
CA ALA A 193 24.07 4.81 4.15
C ALA A 193 25.01 3.95 3.28
N ILE A 194 24.54 2.76 2.92
CA ILE A 194 25.29 1.80 2.12
C ILE A 194 24.45 1.35 0.93
N ILE A 195 25.14 1.07 -0.17
CA ILE A 195 24.64 0.26 -1.29
C ILE A 195 25.60 -0.92 -1.39
N ASN A 196 25.11 -2.12 -1.07
CA ASN A 196 25.90 -3.34 -1.17
C ASN A 196 25.26 -4.23 -2.23
N VAL A 197 26.06 -4.63 -3.20
CA VAL A 197 25.67 -5.45 -4.34
C VAL A 197 26.78 -6.46 -4.62
N ARG A 198 26.45 -7.53 -5.34
CA ARG A 198 27.47 -8.44 -5.85
C ARG A 198 28.38 -7.67 -6.85
N PRO A 199 29.67 -8.03 -6.97
CA PRO A 199 30.53 -7.44 -7.99
C PRO A 199 29.89 -7.51 -9.39
N GLY A 200 29.99 -6.42 -10.15
CA GLY A 200 29.43 -6.30 -11.51
C GLY A 200 27.93 -6.00 -11.58
N VAL A 201 27.23 -5.86 -10.45
CA VAL A 201 25.83 -5.44 -10.40
C VAL A 201 25.76 -3.98 -10.01
N ASP A 202 25.06 -3.16 -10.80
CA ASP A 202 24.71 -1.80 -10.42
C ASP A 202 23.18 -1.64 -10.38
N LYS A 203 22.62 -1.60 -9.17
CA LYS A 203 21.18 -1.43 -8.95
C LYS A 203 20.76 0.04 -8.89
N ILE A 204 21.67 0.98 -8.73
CA ILE A 204 21.32 2.41 -8.67
C ILE A 204 22.43 3.16 -9.39
N HIS A 205 22.19 3.52 -10.65
CA HIS A 205 23.24 4.01 -11.52
C HIS A 205 23.88 5.31 -11.00
N CYS A 206 25.20 5.39 -11.10
CA CYS A 206 25.90 6.61 -10.76
C CYS A 206 25.56 7.77 -11.70
N GLY A 207 25.42 8.97 -11.15
CA GLY A 207 25.11 10.18 -11.92
C GLY A 207 23.65 10.29 -12.36
N VAL A 208 22.82 9.30 -12.06
CA VAL A 208 21.38 9.32 -12.36
C VAL A 208 20.61 9.83 -11.15
N THR A 209 19.59 10.66 -11.42
CA THR A 209 18.62 11.12 -10.43
C THR A 209 17.31 10.40 -10.67
N TYR A 210 16.84 9.70 -9.64
CA TYR A 210 15.59 8.94 -9.66
C TYR A 210 14.51 9.67 -8.88
N ALA A 211 13.24 9.46 -9.24
CA ALA A 211 12.12 9.89 -8.39
C ALA A 211 11.96 8.93 -7.19
N LEU A 212 11.58 9.48 -6.03
CA LEU A 212 11.23 8.70 -4.85
C LEU A 212 9.72 8.65 -4.68
N ARG A 213 9.14 7.45 -4.75
CA ARG A 213 7.69 7.24 -4.58
C ARG A 213 7.26 7.39 -3.13
N LEU A 214 5.98 7.69 -2.94
CA LEU A 214 5.30 7.44 -1.67
C LEU A 214 5.45 5.96 -1.28
N PRO A 215 5.46 5.63 0.03
CA PRO A 215 5.51 4.24 0.48
C PRO A 215 4.34 3.43 -0.07
N ASP A 216 4.61 2.21 -0.50
CA ASP A 216 3.65 1.32 -1.14
C ASP A 216 2.95 0.39 -0.14
N PHE A 217 3.72 -0.36 0.65
CA PHE A 217 3.19 -1.28 1.66
C PHE A 217 4.16 -1.44 2.84
N PRO A 218 3.73 -1.94 4.01
CA PRO A 218 4.63 -2.21 5.12
C PRO A 218 5.61 -3.33 4.77
N HIS A 219 6.92 -3.02 4.79
CA HIS A 219 7.98 -3.99 4.51
C HIS A 219 8.46 -4.69 5.79
N PRO A 220 8.15 -5.99 6.01
CA PRO A 220 8.39 -6.66 7.29
C PRO A 220 9.87 -6.77 7.68
N GLY A 221 10.78 -6.73 6.68
CA GLY A 221 12.23 -6.73 6.92
C GLY A 221 12.71 -5.56 7.79
N GLY A 222 11.91 -4.50 7.90
CA GLY A 222 12.15 -3.32 8.72
C GLY A 222 11.90 -3.50 10.22
N ASN A 223 11.08 -4.47 10.65
CA ASN A 223 10.51 -4.55 12.00
C ASN A 223 11.53 -4.44 13.15
N GLN A 224 12.73 -4.98 12.95
CA GLN A 224 13.80 -5.01 13.94
C GLN A 224 14.61 -3.71 14.07
N TYR A 225 14.33 -2.69 13.25
CA TYR A 225 15.15 -1.47 13.18
C TYR A 225 14.47 -0.21 13.74
N GLY A 226 13.42 -0.37 14.55
CA GLY A 226 12.77 0.70 15.29
C GLY A 226 11.62 1.38 14.54
N ASP A 227 11.27 2.59 15.00
CA ASP A 227 10.11 3.33 14.49
C ASP A 227 10.21 3.60 12.98
N TYR A 228 9.07 3.45 12.29
CA TYR A 228 8.92 3.67 10.85
C TYR A 228 9.83 2.82 9.95
N ALA A 229 10.57 1.84 10.49
CA ALA A 229 11.54 1.09 9.71
C ALA A 229 10.91 0.18 8.63
N THR A 230 9.61 -0.09 8.71
CA THR A 230 8.83 -0.79 7.68
C THR A 230 8.30 0.13 6.59
N VAL A 231 8.48 1.44 6.72
CA VAL A 231 8.14 2.41 5.66
C VAL A 231 9.33 2.52 4.73
N TRP A 232 9.24 2.01 3.51
CA TRP A 232 10.31 2.11 2.52
C TRP A 232 9.85 3.02 1.38
N PHE A 233 10.78 3.80 0.80
CA PHE A 233 10.49 4.69 -0.31
C PHE A 233 11.10 4.10 -1.58
N ARG A 234 10.26 3.70 -2.54
CA ARG A 234 10.72 3.07 -3.78
C ARG A 234 11.46 4.07 -4.65
N VAL A 235 12.59 3.64 -5.20
CA VAL A 235 13.35 4.36 -6.23
C VAL A 235 12.69 4.04 -7.57
N TYR A 236 11.93 4.99 -8.10
CA TYR A 236 11.17 4.78 -9.34
C TYR A 236 12.10 4.66 -10.54
N GLU A 237 11.78 3.73 -11.43
CA GLU A 237 12.61 3.38 -12.61
C GLU A 237 14.04 2.97 -12.23
N GLY A 238 14.22 2.45 -11.01
CA GLY A 238 15.39 1.68 -10.67
C GLY A 238 15.58 0.53 -11.69
N PRO A 239 16.82 0.17 -12.06
CA PRO A 239 17.16 -0.86 -13.04
C PRO A 239 16.40 -2.18 -12.90
N GLN A 240 16.12 -2.62 -11.68
CA GLN A 240 15.39 -3.87 -11.41
C GLN A 240 13.96 -3.62 -10.90
N GLY A 241 13.64 -2.37 -10.57
CA GLY A 241 12.34 -1.97 -10.05
C GLY A 241 12.11 -2.40 -8.60
N ASP A 242 13.08 -3.01 -7.92
CA ASP A 242 13.00 -3.47 -6.54
C ASP A 242 13.88 -2.65 -5.58
N GLU A 243 14.37 -1.49 -6.04
CA GLU A 243 15.24 -0.63 -5.26
C GLU A 243 14.47 0.33 -4.36
N TYR A 244 14.92 0.45 -3.12
CA TYR A 244 14.31 1.32 -2.12
C TYR A 244 15.35 2.17 -1.38
N LEU A 245 14.91 3.31 -0.86
CA LEU A 245 15.53 3.96 0.29
C LEU A 245 14.85 3.44 1.56
N HIS A 246 15.63 2.81 2.43
CA HIS A 246 15.09 2.21 3.65
C HIS A 246 16.10 2.16 4.80
N ARG A 247 15.62 1.75 5.97
CA ARG A 247 16.44 1.46 7.15
C ARG A 247 16.91 0.01 7.14
N GLY A 248 18.16 -0.23 7.57
CA GLY A 248 18.67 -1.57 7.83
C GLY A 248 20.14 -1.62 8.20
N ARG A 249 20.68 -2.84 8.33
CA ARG A 249 22.13 -3.09 8.52
C ARG A 249 22.83 -3.62 7.26
N GLY A 250 22.06 -4.09 6.28
CA GLY A 250 22.55 -4.63 5.02
C GLY A 250 21.78 -4.07 3.83
N SER A 251 22.37 -4.21 2.64
CA SER A 251 21.77 -3.80 1.36
C SER A 251 21.97 -4.94 0.37
N ALA A 252 21.01 -5.08 -0.54
CA ALA A 252 21.10 -5.92 -1.74
C ALA A 252 20.92 -5.06 -3.02
N GLY A 253 21.42 -3.82 -2.98
CA GLY A 253 21.34 -2.82 -4.04
C GLY A 253 20.46 -1.61 -3.73
N CYS A 254 19.70 -1.66 -2.65
CA CYS A 254 18.98 -0.53 -2.10
C CYS A 254 19.91 0.49 -1.43
N ILE A 255 19.42 1.72 -1.23
CA ILE A 255 20.08 2.71 -0.36
C ILE A 255 19.64 2.44 1.07
N THR A 256 20.50 1.74 1.84
CA THR A 256 20.20 1.37 3.22
C THR A 256 20.83 2.35 4.18
N VAL A 257 20.01 3.10 4.95
CA VAL A 257 20.48 3.96 6.03
C VAL A 257 20.89 3.11 7.25
N THR A 258 22.14 3.23 7.67
CA THR A 258 22.74 2.42 8.76
C THR A 258 22.78 3.14 10.11
N ASP A 259 22.51 4.43 10.16
CA ASP A 259 22.35 5.19 11.42
C ASP A 259 20.94 5.12 12.01
N ASN A 260 20.83 5.32 13.33
CA ASN A 260 19.55 5.37 14.04
C ASN A 260 18.84 6.73 13.92
N VAL A 261 18.82 7.28 12.70
CA VAL A 261 18.19 8.58 12.36
C VAL A 261 17.02 8.41 11.40
N TRP A 262 16.56 7.17 11.20
CA TRP A 262 15.47 6.87 10.28
C TRP A 262 14.16 7.62 10.58
N PRO A 263 13.72 7.75 11.85
CA PRO A 263 12.53 8.56 12.13
C PRO A 263 12.62 10.01 11.65
N ASP A 264 13.81 10.59 11.66
CA ASP A 264 14.06 11.95 11.15
C ASP A 264 13.99 12.00 9.62
N ILE A 265 14.61 11.05 8.93
CA ILE A 265 14.56 10.93 7.46
C ILE A 265 13.13 10.69 6.99
N TYR A 266 12.44 9.75 7.65
CA TYR A 266 11.04 9.45 7.38
C TYR A 266 10.16 10.71 7.51
N ARG A 267 10.25 11.44 8.63
CA ARG A 267 9.47 12.69 8.84
C ARG A 267 9.82 13.75 7.80
N TYR A 268 11.08 13.84 7.40
CA TYR A 268 11.53 14.73 6.34
C TYR A 268 10.93 14.38 4.98
N LEU A 269 10.77 13.10 4.66
CA LEU A 269 10.25 12.63 3.36
C LEU A 269 8.72 12.58 3.31
N ILE A 270 8.07 12.01 4.33
CA ILE A 270 6.64 11.67 4.27
C ILE A 270 5.74 12.89 4.21
N ASN A 271 6.21 14.08 4.61
CA ASN A 271 5.47 15.33 4.47
C ASN A 271 5.79 16.12 3.19
N LYS A 272 6.52 15.54 2.22
CA LYS A 272 6.97 16.21 0.98
C LYS A 272 6.24 15.66 -0.22
N ARG A 273 5.96 16.50 -1.22
CA ARG A 273 5.22 16.09 -2.41
C ARG A 273 5.85 16.63 -3.69
N ARG A 274 5.99 15.73 -4.66
CA ARG A 274 6.25 16.01 -6.06
C ARG A 274 5.14 15.33 -6.88
N GLY A 275 4.04 16.04 -7.07
CA GLY A 275 2.81 15.47 -7.65
C GLY A 275 2.09 14.53 -6.68
N VAL A 276 1.38 13.54 -7.22
CA VAL A 276 0.48 12.64 -6.48
C VAL A 276 1.09 11.26 -6.16
N HIS A 277 2.26 10.93 -6.71
CA HIS A 277 2.88 9.60 -6.53
C HIS A 277 4.25 9.66 -5.84
N PHE A 278 4.86 10.84 -5.72
CA PHE A 278 6.25 10.99 -5.32
C PHE A 278 6.43 11.96 -4.16
N VAL A 279 7.42 11.68 -3.32
CA VAL A 279 7.90 12.57 -2.25
C VAL A 279 9.04 13.47 -2.71
N GLY A 280 9.77 13.06 -3.74
CA GLY A 280 10.86 13.86 -4.31
C GLY A 280 11.82 13.06 -5.18
N THR A 281 13.13 13.27 -5.01
CA THR A 281 14.20 12.64 -5.80
C THR A 281 15.37 12.15 -4.96
N ILE A 282 16.15 11.24 -5.54
CA ILE A 282 17.44 10.80 -5.01
C ILE A 282 18.47 10.62 -6.12
N ALA A 283 19.66 11.19 -5.93
CA ALA A 283 20.79 11.02 -6.84
C ALA A 283 21.93 10.22 -6.19
N ARG A 284 22.57 9.32 -6.94
CA ARG A 284 23.83 8.68 -6.53
C ARG A 284 25.01 9.39 -7.19
N ILE A 285 25.97 9.86 -6.40
CA ILE A 285 27.11 10.65 -6.89
C ILE A 285 28.45 10.13 -6.38
N ASN A 286 29.53 10.63 -6.98
CA ASN A 286 30.92 10.37 -6.57
C ASN A 286 31.21 8.88 -6.44
N CYS A 287 30.81 8.09 -7.44
CA CYS A 287 31.15 6.68 -7.50
C CYS A 287 32.61 6.52 -7.91
N ARG A 288 33.25 5.46 -7.43
CA ARG A 288 34.59 5.12 -7.93
C ARG A 288 34.45 4.81 -9.42
N GLY A 289 35.35 5.36 -10.24
CA GLY A 289 35.47 4.93 -11.63
C GLY A 289 35.73 3.43 -11.62
N ASN A 290 34.89 2.68 -12.32
CA ASN A 290 35.14 1.27 -12.59
C ASN A 290 36.38 1.14 -13.46
#